data_AF-A0A7G9YUX3-F1
#
_entry.id   AF-A0A7G9YUX3-F1
#
_cell.length_a   1.000
_cell.length_b   1.000
_cell.length_c   1.000
_cell.angle_alpha   90.00
_cell.angle_beta   90.00
_cell.angle_gamma   90.00
#
_symmetry.space_group_name_H-M   'P 1'
#
loop_
_entity.id
_entity.type
_entity.pdbx_description
1 polymer ?
#
loop_
_entity_poly.entity_id
_entity_poly.type
_entity_poly.pdbx_seq_one_letter_code
_entity_poly.pdbx_strand_id
1 'polypeptide(L)'
;MLKITTDSFPFDLYYVQLYDRYRKVRTTIRRCISEYPYEDAYRDALCKLDAILTSVLVDKCVKTLAKSLKYDRRIFRRLRGILENEDQRSREVVEGRMSRFLSSLERKATTNKKYAPLVKQLKKFWGGLFYTYDHDCIPRTNNDMERFIWELRKKWKRMTGCTRVDEWIAFRAPTGIYMFNLIGCSPPLKELGFSVDLAEMLSSVSYESYRRCMEEYEGQKGDDRIRRRGNHDVEAVLTEIERLNRAVSMRE
;
A
#
# COMPACT_ATOMS: atom_id res chain seq x y z
N MET A 1 -21.09 13.93 14.25
CA MET A 1 -20.64 12.66 13.61
C MET A 1 -19.17 12.47 13.92
N LEU A 2 -18.82 11.48 14.74
CA LEU A 2 -17.42 11.06 14.93
C LEU A 2 -16.87 10.71 13.54
N LYS A 3 -15.94 11.52 13.02
CA LYS A 3 -15.17 11.15 11.83
C LYS A 3 -14.43 9.87 12.20
N ILE A 4 -14.93 8.75 11.67
CA ILE A 4 -14.22 7.47 11.68
C ILE A 4 -12.92 7.77 10.92
N THR A 5 -11.84 8.01 11.66
CA THR A 5 -10.50 8.07 11.12
C THR A 5 -10.30 6.74 10.42
N THR A 6 -10.18 6.76 9.11
CA THR A 6 -9.88 5.58 8.30
C THR A 6 -8.70 4.89 8.94
N ASP A 7 -8.96 3.69 9.48
CA ASP A 7 -7.96 2.78 10.00
C ASP A 7 -6.87 2.67 8.92
N SER A 8 -5.73 3.30 9.16
CA SER A 8 -4.59 3.14 8.28
C SER A 8 -4.06 1.73 8.46
N PHE A 9 -3.54 1.18 7.36
CA PHE A 9 -3.14 -0.21 7.15
C PHE A 9 -2.60 -0.93 8.41
N PRO A 10 -3.11 -2.14 8.68
CA PRO A 10 -4.07 -2.44 9.73
C PRO A 10 -3.44 -2.28 11.14
N PHE A 11 -4.24 -2.33 12.21
CA PHE A 11 -3.81 -2.50 13.62
C PHE A 11 -3.66 -1.29 14.53
N ASP A 12 -4.03 -0.08 14.12
CA ASP A 12 -4.44 0.92 15.11
C ASP A 12 -5.85 0.56 15.58
N LEU A 13 -5.88 -0.38 16.53
CA LEU A 13 -7.10 -0.78 17.22
C LEU A 13 -7.54 0.34 18.16
N TYR A 14 -7.98 1.47 17.60
CA TYR A 14 -8.41 2.66 18.33
C TYR A 14 -9.38 2.29 19.45
N TYR A 15 -10.40 1.48 19.14
CA TYR A 15 -11.38 1.04 20.13
C TYR A 15 -10.81 0.16 21.23
N VAL A 16 -9.79 -0.65 20.95
CA VAL A 16 -9.10 -1.44 21.98
C VAL A 16 -8.20 -0.55 22.84
N GLN A 17 -7.51 0.41 22.24
CA GLN A 17 -6.74 1.41 22.98
C GLN A 17 -7.65 2.27 23.86
N LEU A 18 -8.82 2.67 23.35
CA LEU A 18 -9.86 3.40 24.07
C LEU A 18 -10.41 2.57 25.24
N TYR A 19 -10.71 1.29 25.01
CA TYR A 19 -11.11 0.36 26.08
C TYR A 19 -10.05 0.26 27.18
N ASP A 20 -8.77 0.13 26.81
CA ASP A 20 -7.66 0.13 27.78
C ASP A 20 -7.51 1.46 28.50
N ARG A 21 -7.77 2.58 27.82
CA ARG A 21 -7.78 3.91 28.42
C ARG A 21 -8.92 4.06 29.43
N TYR A 22 -10.13 3.59 29.12
CA TYR A 22 -11.26 3.58 30.05
C TYR A 22 -10.93 2.79 31.32
N ARG A 23 -10.25 1.64 31.18
CA ARG A 23 -9.79 0.87 32.35
C ARG A 23 -8.80 1.66 33.20
N LYS A 24 -7.83 2.34 32.59
CA LYS A 24 -6.86 3.19 33.30
C LYS A 24 -7.55 4.36 34.02
N VAL A 25 -8.40 5.11 33.30
CA VAL A 25 -9.14 6.26 33.83
C VAL A 25 -10.01 5.84 35.01
N ARG A 26 -10.74 4.71 34.90
CA ARG A 26 -11.54 4.17 36.01
C ARG A 26 -10.70 3.86 37.25
N THR A 27 -9.52 3.27 37.05
CA THR A 27 -8.61 2.96 38.16
C THR A 27 -8.15 4.24 38.86
N THR A 28 -7.83 5.29 38.09
CA THR A 28 -7.48 6.60 38.64
C THR A 28 -8.66 7.24 39.38
N ILE A 29 -9.86 7.23 38.79
CA ILE A 29 -11.07 7.78 39.43
C ILE A 29 -11.34 7.10 40.77
N ARG A 30 -11.24 5.77 40.85
CA ARG A 30 -11.42 5.03 42.10
C ARG A 30 -10.40 5.40 43.16
N ARG A 31 -9.14 5.62 42.76
CA ARG A 31 -8.10 6.11 43.65
C ARG A 31 -8.42 7.52 44.16
N CYS A 32 -8.87 8.42 43.27
CA CYS A 32 -9.31 9.75 43.67
C CYS A 32 -10.49 9.70 44.65
N ILE A 33 -11.48 8.83 44.42
CA ILE A 33 -12.61 8.65 45.34
C ILE A 33 -12.12 8.14 46.71
N SER A 34 -11.14 7.24 46.76
CA SER A 34 -10.63 6.72 48.04
C SER A 34 -9.75 7.72 48.80
N GLU A 35 -9.04 8.59 48.10
CA GLU A 35 -8.14 9.59 48.70
C GLU A 35 -8.86 10.91 49.03
N TYR A 36 -10.06 11.14 48.47
CA TYR A 36 -10.80 12.39 48.63
C TYR A 36 -11.86 12.27 49.74
N PRO A 37 -11.69 12.96 50.89
CA PRO A 37 -12.51 12.74 52.07
C PRO A 37 -13.85 13.50 52.08
N TYR A 38 -14.04 14.49 51.20
CA TYR A 38 -15.22 15.35 51.21
C TYR A 38 -16.37 14.74 50.41
N GLU A 39 -17.59 14.83 50.94
CA GLU A 39 -18.83 14.43 50.26
C GLU A 39 -19.46 15.66 49.60
N ASP A 40 -19.01 15.97 48.38
CA ASP A 40 -19.44 17.14 47.62
C ASP A 40 -19.85 16.79 46.18
N ALA A 41 -20.29 17.81 45.42
CA ALA A 41 -20.71 17.65 44.03
C ALA A 41 -19.58 17.10 43.13
N TYR A 42 -18.32 17.31 43.50
CA TYR A 42 -17.16 16.78 42.79
C TYR A 42 -17.04 15.26 43.00
N ARG A 43 -17.15 14.79 44.24
CA ARG A 43 -17.16 13.35 44.54
C ARG A 43 -18.35 12.65 43.87
N ASP A 44 -19.53 13.26 43.86
CA ASP A 44 -20.70 12.74 43.14
C ASP A 44 -20.44 12.60 41.64
N ALA A 45 -19.78 13.58 41.02
CA ALA A 45 -19.41 13.51 39.61
C ALA A 45 -18.42 12.37 39.33
N LEU A 46 -17.44 12.16 40.21
CA LEU A 46 -16.50 11.03 40.11
C LEU A 46 -17.22 9.67 40.24
N CYS A 47 -18.17 9.54 41.16
CA CYS A 47 -18.99 8.34 41.32
C CYS A 47 -19.84 8.06 40.06
N LYS A 48 -20.47 9.10 39.47
CA LYS A 48 -21.21 8.98 38.21
C LYS A 48 -20.31 8.54 37.05
N LEU A 49 -19.10 9.09 36.96
CA LEU A 49 -18.11 8.67 35.95
C LEU A 49 -17.65 7.22 36.16
N ASP A 50 -17.41 6.78 37.40
CA ASP A 50 -17.09 5.37 37.69
C ASP A 50 -18.23 4.44 37.27
N ALA A 51 -19.49 4.82 37.52
CA ALA A 51 -20.66 4.03 37.12
C ALA A 51 -20.75 3.87 35.60
N ILE A 52 -20.58 4.96 34.84
CA ILE A 52 -20.58 4.94 33.37
C ILE A 52 -19.42 4.10 32.83
N LEU A 53 -18.20 4.27 33.35
CA LEU A 53 -17.07 3.46 32.90
C LEU A 53 -17.22 2.00 33.30
N THR A 54 -17.84 1.72 34.45
CA THR A 54 -18.13 0.37 34.92
C THR A 54 -19.12 -0.33 33.99
N SER A 55 -20.20 0.33 33.56
CA SER A 55 -21.18 -0.29 32.67
C SER A 55 -20.54 -0.75 31.35
N VAL A 56 -19.67 0.07 30.77
CA VAL A 56 -18.93 -0.27 29.53
C VAL A 56 -17.90 -1.38 29.75
N LEU A 57 -17.18 -1.37 30.88
CA LEU A 57 -16.12 -2.35 31.16
C LEU A 57 -16.64 -3.72 31.61
N VAL A 58 -17.83 -3.76 32.24
CA VAL A 58 -18.51 -4.99 32.67
C VAL A 58 -19.24 -5.67 31.53
N ASP A 59 -19.59 -4.93 30.47
CA ASP A 59 -20.19 -5.50 29.25
C ASP A 59 -19.37 -6.68 28.73
N LYS A 60 -19.99 -7.87 28.75
CA LYS A 60 -19.35 -9.14 28.40
C LYS A 60 -18.99 -9.20 26.91
N CYS A 61 -19.82 -8.62 26.04
CA CYS A 61 -19.61 -8.59 24.61
C CYS A 61 -18.39 -7.73 24.27
N VAL A 62 -18.33 -6.50 24.82
CA VAL A 62 -17.21 -5.57 24.62
C VAL A 62 -15.91 -6.18 25.14
N LYS A 63 -15.93 -6.76 26.36
CA LYS A 63 -14.77 -7.42 26.96
C LYS A 63 -14.25 -8.59 26.11
N THR A 64 -15.16 -9.42 25.61
CA THR A 64 -14.81 -10.58 24.77
C THR A 64 -14.23 -10.15 23.43
N LEU A 65 -14.83 -9.14 22.80
CA LEU A 65 -14.36 -8.58 21.53
C LEU A 65 -12.98 -7.94 21.69
N ALA A 66 -12.78 -7.11 22.71
CA ALA A 66 -11.49 -6.50 23.00
C ALA A 66 -10.40 -7.57 23.24
N LYS A 67 -10.72 -8.65 23.95
CA LYS A 67 -9.80 -9.78 24.15
C LYS A 67 -9.44 -10.49 22.83
N SER A 68 -10.44 -10.75 21.98
CA SER A 68 -10.24 -11.37 20.66
C SER A 68 -9.35 -10.50 19.77
N LEU A 69 -9.65 -9.20 19.68
CA LEU A 69 -8.87 -8.26 18.87
C LEU A 69 -7.42 -8.11 19.34
N LYS A 70 -7.18 -8.09 20.66
CA LYS A 70 -5.82 -8.09 21.22
C LYS A 70 -5.04 -9.35 20.83
N TYR A 71 -5.72 -10.49 20.85
CA TYR A 71 -5.11 -11.75 20.45
C TYR A 71 -4.74 -11.74 18.97
N ASP A 72 -5.66 -11.31 18.11
CA ASP A 72 -5.46 -11.23 16.66
C ASP A 72 -4.31 -10.27 16.33
N ARG A 73 -4.29 -9.09 16.96
CA ARG A 73 -3.18 -8.13 16.82
C ARG A 73 -1.83 -8.73 17.18
N ARG A 74 -1.76 -9.62 18.16
CA ARG A 74 -0.49 -10.29 18.52
C ARG A 74 -0.01 -11.20 17.39
N ILE A 75 -0.91 -11.91 16.71
CA ILE A 75 -0.56 -12.74 15.55
C ILE A 75 0.03 -11.88 14.44
N PHE A 76 -0.62 -10.75 14.13
CA PHE A 76 -0.15 -9.85 13.08
C PHE A 76 1.15 -9.13 13.44
N ARG A 77 1.34 -8.72 14.70
CA ARG A 77 2.64 -8.18 15.15
C ARG A 77 3.76 -9.20 15.01
N ARG A 78 3.49 -10.48 15.28
CA ARG A 78 4.47 -11.55 15.08
C ARG A 78 4.79 -11.73 13.60
N LEU A 79 3.79 -11.71 12.72
CA LEU A 79 4.00 -11.74 11.27
C LEU A 79 4.89 -10.57 10.82
N ARG A 80 4.52 -9.36 11.23
CA ARG A 80 5.27 -8.14 10.91
C ARG A 80 6.72 -8.23 11.40
N GLY A 81 6.96 -8.61 12.65
CA GLY A 81 8.33 -8.72 13.18
C GLY A 81 9.20 -9.74 12.45
N ILE A 82 8.61 -10.83 11.91
CA ILE A 82 9.36 -11.77 11.06
C ILE A 82 9.74 -11.11 9.73
N LEU A 83 8.81 -10.37 9.12
CA LEU A 83 9.01 -9.76 7.80
C LEU A 83 9.83 -8.45 7.82
N GLU A 84 9.83 -7.73 8.94
CA GLU A 84 10.69 -6.56 9.10
C GLU A 84 12.16 -6.98 9.26
N ASN A 85 12.41 -8.14 9.90
CA ASN A 85 13.76 -8.69 10.11
C ASN A 85 14.73 -7.61 10.62
N GLU A 86 14.33 -6.96 11.72
CA GLU A 86 15.15 -5.92 12.39
C GLU A 86 16.52 -6.46 12.79
N ASP A 87 16.62 -7.77 13.07
CA ASP A 87 17.87 -8.46 13.40
C ASP A 87 18.72 -8.85 12.18
N GLN A 88 18.38 -8.37 10.98
CA GLN A 88 19.14 -8.48 9.73
C GLN A 88 19.65 -9.91 9.45
N ARG A 89 18.79 -10.91 9.68
CA ARG A 89 19.13 -12.31 9.40
C ARG A 89 19.08 -12.61 7.91
N SER A 90 19.80 -13.67 7.51
CA SER A 90 19.75 -14.18 6.15
C SER A 90 18.34 -14.64 5.76
N ARG A 91 18.11 -14.72 4.45
CA ARG A 91 16.89 -15.23 3.85
C ARG A 91 16.45 -16.57 4.42
N GLU A 92 17.36 -17.54 4.56
CA GLU A 92 17.03 -18.90 5.01
C GLU A 92 16.46 -18.89 6.43
N VAL A 93 16.98 -18.01 7.29
CA VAL A 93 16.52 -17.86 8.67
C VAL A 93 15.11 -17.26 8.70
N VAL A 94 14.86 -16.23 7.88
CA VAL A 94 13.55 -15.58 7.78
C VAL A 94 12.51 -16.54 7.20
N GLU A 95 12.86 -17.24 6.12
CA GLU A 95 12.02 -18.28 5.52
C GLU A 95 11.71 -19.39 6.53
N GLY A 96 12.71 -19.87 7.28
CA GLY A 96 12.50 -20.86 8.34
C GLY A 96 11.60 -20.37 9.49
N ARG A 97 11.71 -19.10 9.89
CA ARG A 97 10.82 -18.48 10.90
C ARG A 97 9.39 -18.36 10.35
N MET A 98 9.27 -17.95 9.09
CA MET A 98 8.00 -17.77 8.43
C MET A 98 7.28 -19.09 8.16
N SER A 99 8.01 -20.16 7.83
CA SER A 99 7.49 -21.52 7.67
C SER A 99 6.89 -22.02 8.98
N ARG A 100 7.64 -21.88 10.09
CA ARG A 100 7.13 -22.21 11.44
C ARG A 100 5.90 -21.40 11.81
N PHE A 101 5.85 -20.12 11.43
CA PHE A 101 4.68 -19.27 11.64
C PHE A 101 3.48 -19.74 10.80
N LEU A 102 3.69 -20.04 9.52
CA LEU A 102 2.66 -20.54 8.61
C LEU A 102 2.07 -21.86 9.13
N SER A 103 2.89 -22.85 9.50
CA SER A 103 2.41 -24.11 10.06
C SER A 103 1.66 -23.94 11.38
N SER A 104 2.03 -22.95 12.20
CA SER A 104 1.26 -22.60 13.39
C SER A 104 -0.08 -21.94 13.04
N LEU A 105 -0.14 -21.16 11.98
CA LEU A 105 -1.34 -20.46 11.54
C LEU A 105 -2.31 -21.42 10.83
N GLU A 106 -1.80 -22.39 10.06
CA GLU A 106 -2.59 -23.45 9.43
C GLU A 106 -3.35 -24.28 10.46
N ARG A 107 -2.65 -24.76 11.50
CA ARG A 107 -3.29 -25.48 12.63
C ARG A 107 -4.40 -24.65 13.27
N LYS A 108 -4.20 -23.33 13.39
CA LYS A 108 -5.22 -22.42 13.92
C LYS A 108 -6.36 -22.19 12.93
N ALA A 109 -6.10 -22.18 11.63
CA ALA A 109 -7.11 -22.03 10.59
C ALA A 109 -8.07 -23.23 10.55
N THR A 110 -7.59 -24.43 10.92
CA THR A 110 -8.42 -25.62 11.11
C THR A 110 -9.46 -25.42 12.21
N THR A 111 -9.06 -24.87 13.37
CA THR A 111 -9.98 -24.59 14.48
C THR A 111 -10.82 -23.33 14.26
N ASN A 112 -10.25 -22.32 13.62
CA ASN A 112 -10.90 -21.03 13.40
C ASN A 112 -10.71 -20.56 11.95
N LYS A 113 -11.78 -20.74 11.16
CA LYS A 113 -11.81 -20.42 9.72
C LYS A 113 -11.47 -18.98 9.39
N LYS A 114 -11.52 -18.04 10.36
CA LYS A 114 -11.16 -16.62 10.14
C LYS A 114 -9.71 -16.43 9.67
N TYR A 115 -8.80 -17.37 9.98
CA TYR A 115 -7.40 -17.29 9.56
C TYR A 115 -7.13 -17.94 8.20
N ALA A 116 -8.08 -18.68 7.63
CA ALA A 116 -7.90 -19.34 6.34
C ALA A 116 -7.56 -18.36 5.19
N PRO A 117 -8.17 -17.15 5.09
CA PRO A 117 -7.77 -16.17 4.08
C PRO A 117 -6.32 -15.72 4.22
N LEU A 118 -5.84 -15.51 5.45
CA LEU A 118 -4.46 -15.11 5.71
C LEU A 118 -3.48 -16.21 5.31
N VAL A 119 -3.77 -17.47 5.65
CA VAL A 119 -2.96 -18.62 5.19
C VAL A 119 -2.91 -18.69 3.66
N LYS A 120 -4.06 -18.56 2.99
CA LYS A 120 -4.14 -18.58 1.52
C LYS A 120 -3.31 -17.46 0.90
N GLN A 121 -3.37 -16.26 1.47
CA GLN A 121 -2.58 -15.11 1.02
C GLN A 121 -1.09 -15.36 1.18
N LEU A 122 -0.64 -15.84 2.35
CA LEU A 122 0.77 -16.14 2.59
C LEU A 122 1.31 -17.20 1.63
N LYS A 123 0.54 -18.25 1.35
CA LYS A 123 0.92 -19.26 0.34
C LYS A 123 1.01 -18.69 -1.06
N LYS A 124 0.05 -17.85 -1.45
CA LYS A 124 0.02 -17.22 -2.77
C LYS A 124 1.27 -16.40 -3.05
N PHE A 125 1.77 -15.66 -2.05
CA PHE A 125 2.92 -14.77 -2.20
C PHE A 125 4.24 -15.39 -1.76
N TRP A 126 4.26 -16.68 -1.38
CA TRP A 126 5.41 -17.34 -0.78
C TRP A 126 6.70 -17.20 -1.61
N GLY A 127 6.63 -17.49 -2.91
CA GLY A 127 7.79 -17.46 -3.80
C GLY A 127 8.41 -16.07 -3.99
N GLY A 128 7.62 -15.00 -3.77
CA GLY A 128 8.06 -13.61 -3.88
C GLY A 128 8.30 -12.94 -2.54
N LEU A 129 8.22 -13.66 -1.42
CA LEU A 129 8.28 -13.03 -0.10
C LEU A 129 9.72 -12.78 0.37
N PHE A 130 10.68 -13.61 -0.07
CA PHE A 130 12.02 -13.68 0.52
C PHE A 130 13.17 -13.21 -0.37
N TYR A 131 12.92 -12.82 -1.62
CA TYR A 131 13.99 -12.43 -2.57
C TYR A 131 14.71 -11.14 -2.15
N THR A 132 14.07 -10.28 -1.35
CA THR A 132 14.60 -8.98 -0.92
C THR A 132 15.56 -9.08 0.26
N TYR A 133 15.70 -10.25 0.90
CA TYR A 133 16.55 -10.40 2.09
C TYR A 133 18.02 -10.61 1.76
N ASP A 134 18.33 -11.02 0.52
CA ASP A 134 19.70 -11.22 0.06
C ASP A 134 20.30 -9.95 -0.58
N HIS A 135 19.49 -8.90 -0.77
CA HIS A 135 19.86 -7.71 -1.53
C HIS A 135 19.48 -6.43 -0.78
N ASP A 136 20.47 -5.77 -0.16
CA ASP A 136 20.27 -4.53 0.60
C ASP A 136 19.75 -3.36 -0.25
N CYS A 137 19.99 -3.39 -1.56
CA CYS A 137 19.53 -2.37 -2.49
C CYS A 137 18.04 -2.47 -2.85
N ILE A 138 17.37 -3.57 -2.50
CA ILE A 138 15.96 -3.77 -2.82
C ILE A 138 15.11 -3.51 -1.57
N PRO A 139 14.18 -2.55 -1.60
CA PRO A 139 13.33 -2.27 -0.46
C PRO A 139 12.46 -3.49 -0.13
N ARG A 140 12.43 -3.87 1.16
CA ARG A 140 11.71 -5.06 1.67
C ARG A 140 10.20 -4.96 1.51
N THR A 141 9.66 -3.74 1.43
CA THR A 141 8.22 -3.50 1.24
C THR A 141 7.99 -2.55 0.07
N ASN A 142 6.91 -2.77 -0.66
CA ASN A 142 6.48 -1.89 -1.74
C ASN A 142 5.80 -0.60 -1.22
N ASN A 143 5.68 -0.41 0.10
CA ASN A 143 4.85 0.65 0.68
C ASN A 143 5.28 2.06 0.23
N ASP A 144 6.58 2.32 0.18
CA ASP A 144 7.09 3.63 -0.24
C ASP A 144 6.88 3.87 -1.73
N MET A 145 7.04 2.83 -2.55
CA MET A 145 6.72 2.86 -3.98
C MET A 145 5.22 3.05 -4.22
N GLU A 146 4.35 2.35 -3.48
CA GLU A 146 2.89 2.54 -3.54
C GLU A 146 2.49 3.95 -3.13
N ARG A 147 3.11 4.50 -2.08
CA ARG A 147 2.89 5.87 -1.63
C ARG A 147 3.33 6.89 -2.68
N PHE A 148 4.50 6.67 -3.30
CA PHE A 148 4.99 7.50 -4.39
C PHE A 148 4.04 7.47 -5.60
N ILE A 149 3.64 6.27 -6.04
CA ILE A 149 2.67 6.09 -7.14
C ILE A 149 1.35 6.77 -6.80
N TRP A 150 0.86 6.66 -5.56
CA TRP A 150 -0.38 7.30 -5.14
C TRP A 150 -0.31 8.83 -5.19
N GLU A 151 0.76 9.43 -4.66
CA GLU A 151 0.97 10.89 -4.74
C GLU A 151 1.07 11.36 -6.19
N LEU A 152 1.75 10.59 -7.04
CA LEU A 152 1.84 10.86 -8.47
C LEU A 152 0.45 10.83 -9.12
N ARG A 153 -0.36 9.79 -8.83
CA ARG A 153 -1.75 9.68 -9.31
C ARG A 153 -2.64 10.82 -8.84
N LYS A 154 -2.46 11.28 -7.60
CA LYS A 154 -3.21 12.39 -7.00
C LYS A 154 -2.87 13.73 -7.65
N LYS A 155 -1.57 14.02 -7.85
CA LYS A 155 -1.11 15.21 -8.58
C LYS A 155 -1.63 15.20 -10.03
N TRP A 156 -1.54 14.05 -10.70
CA TRP A 156 -2.06 13.87 -12.06
C TRP A 156 -3.54 14.20 -12.16
N LYS A 157 -4.38 13.59 -11.32
CA LYS A 157 -5.83 13.85 -11.31
C LYS A 157 -6.16 15.33 -11.13
N ARG A 158 -5.36 16.07 -10.35
CA ARG A 158 -5.53 17.52 -10.18
C ARG A 158 -5.13 18.32 -11.41
N MET A 159 -4.06 17.92 -12.10
CA MET A 159 -3.56 18.63 -13.28
C MET A 159 -4.42 18.38 -14.52
N THR A 160 -4.94 17.17 -14.70
CA THR A 160 -5.58 16.76 -15.97
C THR A 160 -7.04 16.35 -15.83
N GLY A 161 -7.55 16.20 -14.61
CA GLY A 161 -8.90 15.67 -14.36
C GLY A 161 -9.04 14.17 -14.65
N CYS A 162 -8.02 13.51 -15.20
CA CYS A 162 -8.08 12.10 -15.58
C CYS A 162 -7.64 11.16 -14.45
N THR A 163 -8.31 10.01 -14.34
CA THR A 163 -8.01 8.99 -13.31
C THR A 163 -7.09 7.87 -13.82
N ARG A 164 -6.98 7.69 -15.14
CA ARG A 164 -6.16 6.65 -15.77
C ARG A 164 -4.72 7.14 -15.93
N VAL A 165 -3.87 6.72 -15.00
CA VAL A 165 -2.44 7.08 -14.97
C VAL A 165 -1.60 6.14 -15.82
N ASP A 166 -2.07 4.92 -16.04
CA ASP A 166 -1.33 3.90 -16.80
C ASP A 166 -1.11 4.31 -18.26
N GLU A 167 -2.08 5.00 -18.86
CA GLU A 167 -1.91 5.60 -20.20
C GLU A 167 -0.87 6.72 -20.16
N TRP A 168 -0.86 7.59 -19.14
CA TRP A 168 0.16 8.63 -19.06
C TRP A 168 1.56 8.05 -18.78
N ILE A 169 1.70 7.03 -17.93
CA ILE A 169 3.00 6.37 -17.72
C ILE A 169 3.48 5.76 -19.04
N ALA A 170 2.62 5.02 -19.75
CA ALA A 170 2.99 4.44 -21.04
C ALA A 170 3.41 5.50 -22.08
N PHE A 171 2.72 6.64 -22.15
CA PHE A 171 3.00 7.66 -23.17
C PHE A 171 4.00 8.73 -22.75
N ARG A 172 4.11 9.02 -21.46
CA ARG A 172 4.80 10.20 -20.92
C ARG A 172 5.65 9.90 -19.70
N ALA A 173 5.73 8.67 -19.17
CA ALA A 173 6.77 8.34 -18.19
C ALA A 173 8.19 8.66 -18.71
N PRO A 174 8.52 8.51 -19.99
CA PRO A 174 9.80 9.01 -20.51
C PRO A 174 9.98 10.51 -20.25
N THR A 175 8.94 11.31 -20.49
CA THR A 175 8.92 12.76 -20.20
C THR A 175 8.87 13.06 -18.69
N GLY A 176 8.22 12.24 -17.90
CA GLY A 176 8.15 12.35 -16.45
C GLY A 176 9.49 12.06 -15.79
N ILE A 177 10.16 10.99 -16.20
CA ILE A 177 11.54 10.64 -15.82
C ILE A 177 12.47 11.79 -16.20
N TYR A 178 12.29 12.38 -17.39
CA TYR A 178 13.01 13.58 -17.83
C TYR A 178 12.78 14.78 -16.88
N MET A 179 11.53 15.11 -16.56
CA MET A 179 11.21 16.22 -15.65
C MET A 179 11.70 15.98 -14.21
N PHE A 180 11.59 14.75 -13.68
CA PHE A 180 12.05 14.41 -12.33
C PHE A 180 13.58 14.42 -12.22
N ASN A 181 14.28 14.04 -13.28
CA ASN A 181 15.75 13.99 -13.31
C ASN A 181 16.42 15.32 -13.67
N LEU A 182 15.69 16.32 -14.19
CA LEU A 182 16.28 17.57 -14.69
C LEU A 182 15.73 18.84 -14.02
N ILE A 183 14.50 18.81 -13.49
CA ILE A 183 13.81 20.00 -12.94
C ILE A 183 13.68 19.95 -11.40
N GLY A 184 14.04 18.83 -10.76
CA GLY A 184 13.99 18.68 -9.31
C GLY A 184 15.12 19.42 -8.56
N CYS A 185 14.88 19.85 -7.31
CA CYS A 185 15.90 20.49 -6.47
C CYS A 185 17.06 19.55 -6.05
N SER A 186 16.85 18.22 -6.09
CA SER A 186 17.91 17.20 -6.01
C SER A 186 17.58 16.09 -7.02
N PRO A 187 18.06 16.19 -8.26
CA PRO A 187 17.77 15.19 -9.27
C PRO A 187 18.55 13.89 -8.98
N PRO A 188 17.90 12.71 -9.00
CA PRO A 188 18.55 11.43 -8.69
C PRO A 188 19.77 11.12 -9.56
N LEU A 189 19.80 11.61 -10.81
CA LEU A 189 20.96 11.46 -11.69
C LEU A 189 22.22 12.14 -11.14
N LYS A 190 22.07 13.25 -10.42
CA LYS A 190 23.18 13.95 -9.77
C LYS A 190 23.81 13.08 -8.68
N GLU A 191 22.97 12.42 -7.89
CA GLU A 191 23.40 11.52 -6.80
C GLU A 191 24.08 10.26 -7.35
N LEU A 192 23.72 9.84 -8.57
CA LEU A 192 24.31 8.71 -9.29
C LEU A 192 25.55 9.10 -10.12
N GLY A 193 26.01 10.35 -10.07
CA GLY A 193 27.22 10.82 -10.75
C GLY A 193 27.06 11.14 -12.24
N PHE A 194 25.83 11.22 -12.74
CA PHE A 194 25.55 11.63 -14.12
C PHE A 194 25.44 13.16 -14.22
N SER A 195 25.84 13.71 -15.37
CA SER A 195 25.59 15.13 -15.67
C SER A 195 24.08 15.39 -15.68
N VAL A 196 23.68 16.51 -15.08
CA VAL A 196 22.29 16.99 -15.00
C VAL A 196 22.10 18.20 -15.92
N ASP A 197 23.14 18.62 -16.65
CA ASP A 197 23.01 19.70 -17.61
C ASP A 197 22.25 19.21 -18.85
N LEU A 198 21.14 19.87 -19.11
CA LEU A 198 20.21 19.54 -20.19
C LEU A 198 20.89 19.69 -21.56
N ALA A 199 21.70 20.74 -21.72
CA ALA A 199 22.37 21.04 -22.97
C ALA A 199 23.43 19.98 -23.27
N GLU A 200 24.25 19.62 -22.29
CA GLU A 200 25.25 18.55 -22.42
C GLU A 200 24.59 17.19 -22.74
N MET A 201 23.56 16.78 -21.99
CA MET A 201 22.86 15.51 -22.23
C MET A 201 22.21 15.47 -23.62
N LEU A 202 21.49 16.52 -24.02
CA LEU A 202 20.86 16.57 -25.34
C LEU A 202 21.88 16.66 -26.48
N SER A 203 23.02 17.32 -26.25
CA SER A 203 24.10 17.40 -27.24
C SER A 203 24.81 16.07 -27.48
N SER A 204 24.74 15.14 -26.51
CA SER A 204 25.34 13.81 -26.62
C SER A 204 24.54 12.86 -27.53
N VAL A 205 23.28 13.19 -27.85
CA VAL A 205 22.41 12.35 -28.68
C VAL A 205 22.43 12.84 -30.12
N SER A 206 22.78 11.96 -31.06
CA SER A 206 22.75 12.30 -32.48
C SER A 206 21.31 12.54 -32.96
N TYR A 207 21.14 13.48 -33.90
CA TYR A 207 19.83 13.77 -34.49
C TYR A 207 19.20 12.54 -35.17
N GLU A 208 20.02 11.65 -35.75
CA GLU A 208 19.54 10.41 -36.34
C GLU A 208 18.97 9.44 -35.30
N SER A 209 19.61 9.34 -34.13
CA SER A 209 19.11 8.54 -33.01
C SER A 209 17.76 9.08 -32.50
N TYR A 210 17.64 10.40 -32.37
CA TYR A 210 16.39 11.05 -31.99
C TYR A 210 15.27 10.77 -33.00
N ARG A 211 15.54 10.96 -34.30
CA ARG A 211 14.55 10.76 -35.36
C ARG A 211 14.01 9.33 -35.36
N ARG A 212 14.90 8.34 -35.21
CA ARG A 212 14.54 6.92 -35.14
C ARG A 212 13.63 6.61 -33.95
N CYS A 213 13.98 7.10 -32.75
CA CYS A 213 13.13 6.92 -31.57
C CYS A 213 11.76 7.59 -31.73
N MET A 214 11.69 8.74 -32.40
CA MET A 214 10.41 9.41 -32.66
C MET A 214 9.54 8.65 -33.66
N GLU A 215 10.13 8.06 -34.70
CA GLU A 215 9.44 7.19 -35.67
C GLU A 215 8.88 5.94 -34.98
N GLU A 216 9.68 5.27 -34.14
CA GLU A 216 9.24 4.12 -33.33
C GLU A 216 8.08 4.50 -32.39
N TYR A 217 8.17 5.67 -31.76
CA TYR A 217 7.15 6.16 -30.84
C TYR A 217 5.83 6.50 -31.54
N GLU A 218 5.87 7.09 -32.74
CA GLU A 218 4.67 7.32 -33.55
C GLU A 218 4.07 5.99 -34.05
N GLY A 219 4.90 4.99 -34.39
CA GLY A 219 4.45 3.63 -34.70
C GLY A 219 3.68 3.00 -33.53
N GLN A 220 4.25 3.04 -32.33
CA GLN A 220 3.61 2.55 -31.10
C GLN A 220 2.29 3.26 -30.80
N LYS A 221 2.21 4.58 -31.01
CA LYS A 221 0.94 5.33 -30.89
C LYS A 221 -0.12 4.84 -31.88
N GLY A 222 0.28 4.46 -33.08
CA GLY A 222 -0.60 3.89 -34.10
C GLY A 222 -1.21 2.57 -33.63
N ASP A 223 -0.37 1.65 -33.17
CA ASP A 223 -0.78 0.33 -32.65
C ASP A 223 -1.72 0.48 -31.46
N ASP A 224 -1.43 1.43 -30.57
CA ASP A 224 -2.24 1.65 -29.39
C ASP A 224 -3.62 2.27 -29.68
N ARG A 225 -3.75 3.04 -30.77
CA ARG A 225 -5.05 3.49 -31.30
C ARG A 225 -5.86 2.32 -31.84
N ILE A 226 -5.22 1.38 -32.55
CA ILE A 226 -5.89 0.17 -33.05
C ILE A 226 -6.37 -0.67 -31.87
N ARG A 227 -5.51 -0.92 -30.88
CA ARG A 227 -5.86 -1.64 -29.65
C ARG A 227 -7.02 -0.99 -28.90
N ARG A 228 -7.04 0.34 -28.77
CA ARG A 228 -8.14 1.06 -28.11
C ARG A 228 -9.45 0.99 -28.88
N ARG A 229 -9.42 1.06 -30.22
CA ARG A 229 -10.61 0.83 -31.04
C ARG A 229 -11.11 -0.61 -30.90
N GLY A 230 -10.21 -1.59 -30.90
CA GLY A 230 -10.57 -3.01 -30.73
C GLY A 230 -11.18 -3.29 -29.37
N ASN A 231 -10.65 -2.71 -28.29
CA ASN A 231 -11.25 -2.83 -26.96
C ASN A 231 -12.64 -2.17 -26.83
N HIS A 232 -12.98 -1.23 -27.72
CA HIS A 232 -14.28 -0.56 -27.72
C HIS A 232 -15.30 -1.29 -28.60
N ASP A 233 -14.88 -1.71 -29.80
CA ASP A 233 -15.67 -2.46 -30.76
C ASP A 233 -14.74 -3.33 -31.62
N VAL A 234 -14.62 -4.59 -31.22
CA VAL A 234 -13.73 -5.57 -31.88
C VAL A 234 -14.19 -5.83 -33.32
N GLU A 235 -15.51 -5.90 -33.54
CA GLU A 235 -16.09 -6.34 -34.80
C GLU A 235 -15.91 -5.28 -35.90
N ALA A 236 -16.06 -4.00 -35.54
CA ALA A 236 -15.79 -2.89 -36.44
C ALA A 236 -14.31 -2.83 -36.86
N VAL A 237 -13.39 -3.13 -35.94
CA VAL A 237 -11.95 -3.15 -36.23
C VAL A 237 -11.57 -4.33 -37.13
N LEU A 238 -12.10 -5.52 -36.87
CA LEU A 238 -11.84 -6.70 -37.71
C LEU A 238 -12.38 -6.50 -39.13
N THR A 239 -13.58 -5.94 -39.27
CA THR A 239 -14.19 -5.63 -40.58
C THR A 239 -13.33 -4.64 -41.39
N GLU A 240 -12.78 -3.61 -40.74
CA GLU A 240 -11.90 -2.65 -41.42
C GLU A 240 -10.54 -3.25 -41.80
N ILE A 241 -9.98 -4.13 -40.95
CA ILE A 241 -8.75 -4.88 -41.27
C ILE A 241 -8.98 -5.81 -42.48
N GLU A 242 -10.09 -6.53 -42.52
CA GLU A 242 -10.45 -7.37 -43.67
C GLU A 242 -10.59 -6.54 -44.95
N ARG A 243 -11.22 -5.36 -44.87
CA ARG A 243 -11.35 -4.43 -46.01
C ARG A 243 -10.00 -3.94 -46.50
N LEU A 244 -9.09 -3.56 -45.61
CA LEU A 244 -7.74 -3.11 -45.93
C LEU A 244 -6.90 -4.23 -46.55
N ASN A 245 -6.96 -5.45 -46.01
CA ASN A 245 -6.25 -6.60 -46.55
C ASN A 245 -6.73 -6.96 -47.96
N ARG A 246 -8.05 -6.93 -48.22
CA ARG A 246 -8.60 -7.12 -49.57
C ARG A 246 -8.14 -6.04 -50.56
N ALA A 247 -7.97 -4.79 -50.11
CA ALA A 247 -7.50 -3.69 -50.95
C ALA A 247 -6.01 -3.78 -51.29
N VAL A 248 -5.20 -4.39 -50.41
CA VAL A 248 -3.78 -4.66 -50.66
C VAL A 248 -3.60 -5.83 -51.62
N SER A 249 -4.37 -6.93 -51.45
CA SER A 249 -4.34 -8.08 -52.36
C SER A 249 -4.87 -7.80 -53.78
N MET A 250 -5.51 -6.66 -54.01
CA MET A 250 -5.99 -6.23 -55.34
C MET A 250 -4.99 -5.27 -56.04
N ARG A 251 -3.87 -4.93 -55.40
CA ARG A 251 -2.80 -4.06 -55.95
C ARG A 251 -1.52 -4.81 -56.29
N GLU A 252 -1.46 -6.11 -55.99
CA GLU A 252 -0.48 -7.07 -56.55
C GLU A 252 -1.09 -7.74 -57.79
#